data_AF-A0AAW1LRM7-F1
#
_entry.id   AF-A0AAW1LRM7-F1
#
_cell.length_a   1.000
_cell.length_b   1.000
_cell.length_c   1.000
_cell.angle_alpha   90.00
_cell.angle_beta   90.00
_cell.angle_gamma   90.00
#
_symmetry.space_group_name_H-M   'P 1'
#
loop_
_entity.id
_entity.type
_entity.pdbx_description
1 polymer ?
#
loop_
_entity_poly.entity_id
_entity_poly.type
_entity_poly.pdbx_seq_one_letter_code
_entity_poly.pdbx_strand_id
1 'polypeptide(L)'
;MKGLFTKAIEDGVDSMLSILSYNRHPRVLSILSYNSTPKSNAPAPSELLMGRKLKMLIPIPTEALKPNFPYQQQINNEKENKKRQKLYYDRHTKELSKLQPQQQVLVQEHTT
;
A
#
# COMPACT_ATOMS: atom_id res chain seq x y z
N MET A 1 18.88 -3.52 3.72
CA MET A 1 17.57 -3.82 4.32
C MET A 1 16.50 -3.20 3.44
N LYS A 2 15.61 -4.00 2.85
CA LYS A 2 14.48 -3.48 2.08
C LYS A 2 13.56 -2.70 3.03
N GLY A 3 13.18 -1.48 2.65
CA GLY A 3 12.36 -0.63 3.53
C GLY A 3 10.96 -1.17 3.71
N LEU A 4 10.33 -0.85 4.85
CA LEU A 4 9.01 -1.37 5.20
C LEU A 4 7.95 -1.07 4.13
N PHE A 5 8.12 0.06 3.41
CA PHE A 5 7.30 0.43 2.26
C PHE A 5 7.56 -0.43 1.02
N THR A 6 8.82 -0.67 0.67
CA THR A 6 9.14 -1.57 -0.46
C THR A 6 8.71 -2.98 -0.13
N LYS A 7 8.86 -3.41 1.13
CA LYS A 7 8.36 -4.69 1.61
C LYS A 7 6.84 -4.76 1.59
N ALA A 8 6.11 -3.71 1.95
CA ALA A 8 4.64 -3.73 1.86
C ALA A 8 4.10 -3.70 0.41
N ILE A 9 4.84 -3.06 -0.51
CA ILE A 9 4.55 -3.11 -1.96
C ILE A 9 4.89 -4.50 -2.49
N GLU A 10 6.06 -5.04 -2.16
CA GLU A 10 6.47 -6.40 -2.51
C GLU A 10 5.51 -7.43 -1.93
N ASP A 11 5.16 -7.39 -0.64
CA ASP A 11 4.18 -8.28 0.00
C ASP A 11 2.78 -8.14 -0.64
N GLY A 12 2.41 -6.93 -1.08
CA GLY A 12 1.16 -6.69 -1.81
C GLY A 12 1.18 -7.29 -3.21
N VAL A 13 2.31 -7.14 -3.92
CA VAL A 13 2.56 -7.74 -5.23
C VAL A 13 2.69 -9.26 -5.10
N ASP A 14 3.32 -9.79 -4.07
CA ASP A 14 3.49 -11.21 -3.78
C ASP A 14 2.17 -11.84 -3.37
N SER A 15 1.33 -11.13 -2.60
CA SER A 15 -0.04 -11.55 -2.34
C SER A 15 -0.87 -11.57 -3.64
N MET A 16 -0.73 -10.55 -4.50
CA MET A 16 -1.39 -10.50 -5.80
C MET A 16 -0.88 -11.61 -6.75
N LEU A 17 0.43 -11.85 -6.79
CA LEU A 17 1.08 -12.91 -7.57
C LEU A 17 0.73 -14.29 -7.04
N SER A 18 0.61 -14.46 -5.72
CA SER A 18 0.12 -15.68 -5.06
C SER A 18 -1.34 -15.95 -5.44
N ILE A 19 -2.21 -14.93 -5.40
CA ILE A 19 -3.60 -15.05 -5.86
C ILE A 19 -3.67 -15.41 -7.36
N LEU A 20 -2.80 -14.81 -8.18
CA LEU A 20 -2.70 -15.10 -9.61
C LEU A 20 -2.20 -16.51 -9.91
N SER A 21 -1.16 -16.96 -9.21
CA SER A 21 -0.51 -18.26 -9.44
C SER A 21 -1.33 -19.42 -8.87
N TYR A 22 -1.98 -19.23 -7.72
CA TYR A 22 -2.76 -20.26 -7.04
C TYR A 22 -4.08 -20.57 -7.75
N ASN A 23 -4.78 -19.57 -8.30
CA ASN A 23 -6.13 -19.77 -8.84
C ASN A 23 -6.23 -19.78 -10.38
N ARG A 24 -5.13 -19.60 -11.12
CA ARG A 24 -5.16 -19.41 -12.58
C ARG A 24 -6.23 -18.37 -13.00
N HIS A 25 -6.51 -17.41 -12.12
CA HIS A 25 -7.57 -16.43 -12.33
C HIS A 25 -7.08 -15.32 -13.27
N PRO A 26 -7.94 -14.82 -14.18
CA PRO A 26 -7.64 -13.66 -15.01
C PRO A 26 -7.07 -12.50 -14.19
N ARG A 27 -6.07 -11.78 -14.74
CA ARG A 27 -5.42 -10.63 -14.08
C ARG A 27 -6.38 -9.60 -13.47
N VAL A 28 -7.55 -9.45 -14.08
CA VAL A 28 -8.59 -8.52 -13.60
C VAL A 28 -9.13 -8.91 -12.22
N LEU A 29 -9.25 -10.21 -11.93
CA LEU A 29 -9.77 -10.69 -10.65
C LEU A 29 -8.77 -10.52 -9.51
N SER A 30 -7.46 -10.62 -9.75
CA SER A 30 -6.46 -10.37 -8.70
C SER A 30 -6.42 -8.90 -8.29
N ILE A 31 -6.54 -7.99 -9.27
CA ILE A 31 -6.65 -6.55 -9.02
C ILE A 31 -7.91 -6.25 -8.22
N LEU A 32 -9.04 -6.86 -8.59
CA LEU A 32 -10.30 -6.70 -7.86
C LEU A 32 -10.18 -7.17 -6.40
N SER A 33 -9.58 -8.34 -6.18
CA SER A 33 -9.34 -8.88 -4.84
C SER A 33 -8.46 -7.93 -4.02
N TYR A 34 -7.30 -7.52 -4.55
CA TYR A 34 -6.42 -6.57 -3.88
C TYR A 34 -7.14 -5.28 -3.47
N ASN A 35 -7.91 -4.70 -4.39
CA ASN A 35 -8.64 -3.44 -4.14
C ASN A 35 -9.76 -3.58 -3.11
N SER A 36 -10.30 -4.78 -2.94
CA SER A 36 -11.45 -5.06 -2.07
C SER A 36 -11.05 -5.67 -0.73
N THR A 37 -9.79 -6.07 -0.55
CA THR A 37 -9.28 -6.67 0.69
C THR A 37 -8.80 -5.57 1.65
N PRO A 38 -9.39 -5.45 2.86
CA PRO A 38 -8.89 -4.56 3.89
C PRO A 38 -7.55 -5.08 4.43
N LYS A 39 -6.65 -4.15 4.77
CA LYS A 39 -5.39 -4.47 5.45
C LYS A 39 -5.64 -4.47 6.96
N SER A 40 -4.87 -5.23 7.75
CA SER A 40 -5.16 -5.50 9.17
C SER A 40 -5.58 -4.28 10.02
N ASN A 41 -5.04 -3.09 9.73
CA ASN A 41 -5.37 -1.85 10.44
C ASN A 41 -5.94 -0.73 9.53
N ALA A 42 -6.22 -1.03 8.26
CA ALA A 42 -6.62 -0.03 7.28
C ALA A 42 -7.74 -0.55 6.35
N PRO A 43 -8.71 0.29 5.99
CA PRO A 43 -9.74 -0.08 5.02
C PRO A 43 -9.15 -0.42 3.65
N ALA A 44 -9.92 -1.12 2.83
CA ALA A 44 -9.48 -1.58 1.53
C ALA A 44 -9.15 -0.40 0.59
N PRO A 45 -8.26 -0.57 -0.40
CA PRO A 45 -7.90 0.50 -1.33
C PRO A 45 -9.10 1.17 -2.01
N SER A 46 -10.11 0.39 -2.42
CA SER A 46 -11.33 0.95 -3.01
C SER A 46 -12.17 1.74 -2.01
N GLU A 47 -12.18 1.33 -0.74
CA GLU A 47 -12.92 2.03 0.32
C GLU A 47 -12.27 3.37 0.66
N LEU A 48 -10.93 3.42 0.66
CA LEU A 48 -10.18 4.67 0.83
C LEU A 48 -10.41 5.65 -0.31
N LEU A 49 -10.48 5.15 -1.54
CA LEU A 49 -10.63 5.97 -2.75
C LEU A 49 -12.09 6.41 -2.97
N MET A 50 -13.04 5.48 -2.82
CA MET A 50 -14.44 5.66 -3.23
C MET A 50 -15.42 5.78 -2.06
N GLY A 51 -14.96 5.62 -0.81
CA GLY A 51 -15.80 5.70 0.39
C GLY A 51 -16.84 4.57 0.48
N ARG A 52 -16.69 3.49 -0.28
CA ARG A 52 -17.65 2.37 -0.37
C ARG A 52 -16.97 1.04 -0.59
N LYS A 53 -17.69 -0.04 -0.29
CA LYS A 53 -17.30 -1.40 -0.69
C LYS A 53 -17.65 -1.66 -2.16
N LEU A 54 -16.79 -2.42 -2.84
CA LEU A 54 -17.09 -2.95 -4.17
C LEU A 54 -18.01 -4.17 -4.05
N LYS A 55 -18.81 -4.41 -5.09
CA LYS A 55 -19.65 -5.61 -5.18
C LYS A 55 -18.75 -6.81 -5.47
N MET A 56 -18.76 -7.77 -4.55
CA MET A 56 -17.93 -8.99 -4.62
C MET A 56 -18.81 -10.23 -4.78
N LEU A 57 -18.16 -11.40 -4.92
CA LEU A 57 -18.83 -12.70 -4.95
C LEU A 57 -19.57 -12.99 -3.62
N ILE A 58 -19.00 -12.49 -2.52
CA ILE A 58 -19.64 -12.55 -1.21
C ILE A 58 -20.80 -11.55 -1.12
N PRO A 59 -21.93 -11.93 -0.51
CA PRO A 59 -23.03 -11.00 -0.27
C PRO A 59 -22.57 -9.82 0.59
N ILE A 60 -22.88 -8.61 0.13
CA ILE A 60 -22.57 -7.35 0.83
C ILE A 60 -23.89 -6.58 1.00
N PRO A 61 -24.14 -5.99 2.17
CA PRO A 61 -25.33 -5.16 2.38
C PRO A 61 -25.36 -3.99 1.40
N THR A 62 -26.53 -3.68 0.86
CA THR A 62 -26.75 -2.59 -0.12
C THR A 62 -26.30 -1.23 0.39
N GLU A 63 -26.37 -1.01 1.70
CA GLU A 63 -25.91 0.22 2.34
C GLU A 63 -24.39 0.41 2.26
N ALA A 64 -23.61 -0.68 2.30
CA ALA A 64 -22.16 -0.59 2.18
C ALA A 64 -21.67 -0.35 0.74
N LEU A 65 -22.57 -0.49 -0.25
CA LEU A 65 -22.28 -0.15 -1.65
C LEU A 65 -22.42 1.35 -1.93
N LYS A 66 -23.07 2.10 -1.04
CA LYS A 66 -23.23 3.55 -1.16
C LYS A 66 -21.94 4.24 -0.66
N PRO A 67 -21.46 5.28 -1.35
CA PRO A 67 -20.34 6.08 -0.87
C PRO A 67 -20.74 6.77 0.43
N ASN A 68 -19.95 6.51 1.48
CA ASN A 68 -20.04 7.19 2.75
C ASN A 68 -18.72 7.92 3.00
N PHE A 69 -18.79 9.25 3.00
CA PHE A 69 -17.69 10.11 3.43
C PHE A 69 -18.18 10.84 4.68
N PRO A 70 -17.54 10.59 5.83
CA PRO A 70 -16.37 11.40 6.16
C PRO A 70 -15.18 10.57 6.69
N TYR A 71 -14.12 10.51 5.88
CA TYR A 71 -12.91 9.72 6.16
C TYR A 71 -11.89 10.42 7.08
N GLN A 72 -12.24 11.55 7.71
CA GLN A 72 -11.26 12.40 8.41
C GLN A 72 -10.50 11.65 9.51
N GLN A 73 -11.19 10.87 10.33
CA GLN A 73 -10.56 10.07 11.39
C GLN A 73 -9.64 8.99 10.79
N GLN A 74 -10.09 8.31 9.74
CA GLN A 74 -9.30 7.28 9.07
C GLN A 74 -8.06 7.86 8.38
N ILE A 75 -8.17 9.04 7.74
CA ILE A 75 -7.03 9.77 7.16
C ILE A 75 -6.02 10.13 8.25
N ASN A 76 -6.49 10.59 9.42
CA ASN A 76 -5.62 10.92 10.54
C ASN A 76 -4.91 9.68 11.07
N ASN A 77 -5.63 8.56 11.24
CA ASN A 77 -5.04 7.29 11.64
C ASN A 77 -3.98 6.80 10.64
N GLU A 78 -4.23 6.94 9.34
CA GLU A 78 -3.27 6.62 8.29
C GLU A 78 -2.03 7.52 8.33
N LYS A 79 -2.20 8.83 8.61
CA LYS A 79 -1.06 9.74 8.81
C LYS A 79 -0.22 9.31 10.01
N GLU A 80 -0.84 8.95 11.13
CA GLU A 80 -0.13 8.46 12.32
C GLU A 80 0.57 7.11 12.06
N ASN A 81 -0.07 6.20 11.31
CA ASN A 81 0.56 4.95 10.85
C ASN A 81 1.81 5.23 10.02
N LYS A 82 1.73 6.16 9.07
CA LYS A 82 2.88 6.56 8.22
C LYS A 82 4.00 7.17 9.06
N LYS A 83 3.69 8.04 10.01
CA LYS A 83 4.68 8.62 10.94
C LYS A 83 5.38 7.54 11.76
N ARG A 84 4.63 6.60 12.33
CA ARG A 84 5.18 5.47 13.09
C ARG A 84 6.10 4.61 12.22
N GLN A 85 5.64 4.24 11.02
CA GLN A 85 6.47 3.45 10.09
C GLN A 85 7.76 4.18 9.73
N LYS A 86 7.70 5.49 9.44
CA LYS A 86 8.89 6.31 9.20
C LYS A 86 9.84 6.28 10.41
N LEU A 87 9.33 6.51 11.62
CA LEU A 87 10.13 6.48 12.84
C LEU A 87 10.86 5.14 13.05
N TYR A 88 10.18 4.01 12.85
CA TYR A 88 10.80 2.70 12.98
C TYR A 88 11.79 2.40 11.85
N TYR A 89 11.48 2.81 10.63
CA TYR A 89 12.36 2.65 9.48
C TYR A 89 13.66 3.46 9.65
N ASP A 90 13.55 4.70 10.13
CA ASP A 90 14.68 5.61 10.28
C ASP A 90 15.54 5.33 11.52
N ARG A 91 15.13 4.41 12.42
CA ARG A 91 15.80 4.14 13.71
C ARG A 91 17.28 3.79 13.58
N HIS A 92 17.68 3.15 12.49
CA HIS A 92 19.05 2.72 12.23
C HIS A 92 19.68 3.45 11.03
N THR A 93 19.04 4.50 10.54
CA THR A 93 19.53 5.27 9.40
C THR A 93 20.58 6.28 9.86
N LYS A 94 21.68 6.37 9.11
CA LYS A 94 22.67 7.45 9.28
C LYS A 94 22.27 8.63 8.41
N GLU A 95 22.17 9.82 8.99
CA GLU A 95 21.97 11.05 8.24
C GLU A 95 23.18 11.30 7.32
N LEU A 96 22.94 11.43 6.02
CA LEU A 96 23.96 11.70 5.02
C LEU A 96 24.15 13.22 4.86
N SER A 97 25.38 13.65 4.55
CA SER A 97 25.65 15.04 4.22
C SER A 97 24.92 15.44 2.94
N LYS A 98 24.31 16.63 2.95
CA LYS A 98 23.63 17.18 1.77
C LYS A 98 24.66 17.45 0.67
N LEU A 99 24.33 17.03 -0.55
CA LEU A 99 25.13 17.32 -1.73
C LEU A 99 25.10 18.82 -2.05
N GLN A 100 26.25 19.37 -2.43
CA GLN A 100 26.35 20.75 -2.90
C GLN A 100 26.14 20.82 -4.41
N PRO A 101 25.57 21.91 -4.95
CA PRO A 101 25.54 22.13 -6.38
C PRO A 101 26.95 22.02 -6.98
N GLN A 102 27.08 21.35 -8.13
CA GLN A 102 28.35 21.10 -8.84
C GLN A 102 29.32 20.13 -8.15
N GLN A 103 28.90 19.43 -7.09
CA GLN A 103 29.70 18.38 -6.47
C GLN A 103 29.80 17.14 -7.36
N GLN A 104 31.02 16.68 -7.65
CA GLN A 104 31.23 15.40 -8.33
C GLN A 104 30.87 14.24 -7.40
N VAL A 105 30.01 13.34 -7.89
CA VAL A 105 29.54 12.17 -7.15
C VAL A 105 29.70 10.93 -8.04
N LEU A 106 30.02 9.80 -7.40
CA LEU A 106 30.11 8.51 -8.06
C LEU A 106 28.73 7.84 -7.99
N VAL A 107 28.14 7.55 -9.14
CA VAL A 107 26.83 6.89 -9.24
C VAL A 107 27.05 5.39 -9.41
N GLN A 108 26.33 4.59 -8.64
CA GLN A 108 26.37 3.14 -8.78
C GLN A 108 25.44 2.71 -9.91
N GLU A 109 26.02 2.13 -10.97
CA GLU A 109 25.26 1.52 -12.07
C GLU A 109 24.50 0.28 -11.53
N HIS A 110 23.18 0.29 -11.62
CA HIS A 110 22.37 -0.89 -11.32
C HIS A 110 22.13 -1.67 -12.62
N THR A 111 22.84 -2.78 -12.81
CA THR A 111 22.55 -3.71 -13.92
C THR A 111 21.17 -4.33 -13.70
N THR A 112 20.33 -4.25 -14.74
CA THR A 112 18.93 -4.71 -14.75
C THR A 112 18.83 -6.24 -14.76
#